data_AF-A0A935R4Y0-F1
#
_entry.id   AF-A0A935R4Y0-F1
#
_cell.length_a   1.000
_cell.length_b   1.000
_cell.length_c   1.000
_cell.angle_alpha   90.00
_cell.angle_beta   90.00
_cell.angle_gamma   90.00
#
_symmetry.space_group_name_H-M   'P 1'
#
loop_
_entity.id
_entity.type
_entity.pdbx_description
1 polymer ?
#
loop_
_entity_poly.entity_id
_entity_poly.type
_entity_poly.pdbx_seq_one_letter_code
_entity_poly.pdbx_strand_id
1 'polypeptide(L)' 'MLIYFGWQREQIREGHWNALTHNDINPIHEIYFIPNVWGPVSGHFDQLCEVKKS' A
#
# COMPACT_ATOMS: atom_id res chain seq x y z
N MET A 1 -9.88 -10.93 4.28
CA MET A 1 -9.67 -10.03 5.45
C MET A 1 -9.46 -8.63 4.91
N LEU A 2 -10.10 -7.61 5.48
CA LEU A 2 -9.87 -6.21 5.12
C LEU A 2 -9.11 -5.54 6.26
N ILE A 3 -8.00 -4.87 5.96
CA ILE A 3 -7.28 -4.00 6.89
C ILE A 3 -7.54 -2.57 6.42
N TYR A 4 -8.02 -1.71 7.31
CA TYR A 4 -8.34 -0.32 6.95
C TYR A 4 -7.10 0.56 7.12
N PHE A 5 -6.96 1.55 6.23
CA PHE A 5 -5.86 2.51 6.28
C PHE A 5 -5.77 3.20 7.65
N GLY A 6 -4.54 3.36 8.13
CA GLY A 6 -4.27 3.98 9.42
C GLY A 6 -4.50 3.07 10.61
N TRP A 7 -4.71 1.76 10.42
CA TRP A 7 -4.64 0.81 11.53
C TRP A 7 -3.21 0.77 12.10
N GLN A 8 -3.09 1.20 13.36
CA GLN A 8 -1.84 1.45 14.08
C GLN A 8 -1.48 0.24 14.98
N ARG A 9 -0.35 0.38 15.69
CA ARG A 9 0.23 -0.60 16.64
C ARG A 9 -0.78 -1.24 17.62
N GLU A 10 -1.87 -0.56 17.96
CA GLU A 10 -2.90 -1.07 18.88
C GLU A 10 -3.78 -2.17 18.24
N GLN A 11 -3.88 -2.17 16.91
CA GLN A 11 -4.70 -3.11 16.14
C GLN A 11 -3.84 -4.22 15.50
N ILE A 12 -2.53 -4.00 15.38
CA ILE A 12 -1.55 -4.95 14.82
C ILE A 12 -0.52 -5.26 15.90
N ARG A 13 -0.63 -6.47 16.48
CA ARG A 13 0.22 -6.91 17.60
C ARG A 13 1.71 -6.97 17.22
N GLU A 14 2.00 -7.36 15.98
CA GLU A 14 3.35 -7.41 15.40
C GLU A 14 3.31 -7.00 13.92
N GLY A 15 4.28 -6.19 13.49
CA GLY A 15 4.36 -5.66 12.13
C GLY A 15 3.60 -4.33 11.94
N HIS A 16 3.43 -3.93 10.68
CA HIS A 16 2.71 -2.72 10.29
C HIS A 16 2.08 -2.94 8.91
N TRP A 17 0.94 -2.31 8.60
CA TRP A 17 0.30 -2.42 7.29
C TRP A 17 1.26 -2.18 6.12
N ASN A 18 2.07 -1.11 6.18
CA ASN A 18 3.06 -0.80 5.14
C ASN A 18 4.11 -1.91 4.91
N ALA A 19 4.31 -2.83 5.86
CA ALA A 19 5.21 -3.97 5.66
C ALA A 19 4.63 -5.03 4.73
N LEU A 20 3.31 -5.00 4.50
CA LEU A 20 2.58 -5.89 3.59
C LEU A 20 2.36 -5.29 2.21
N THR A 21 2.77 -4.03 1.99
CA THR A 21 2.56 -3.31 0.74
C THR A 21 3.88 -3.10 0.02
N HIS A 22 3.91 -3.38 -1.28
CA HIS A 22 4.98 -2.92 -2.15
C HIS A 22 4.62 -1.57 -2.82
N ASN A 23 5.64 -0.80 -3.17
CA ASN A 23 5.53 0.51 -3.82
C ASN A 23 5.89 0.39 -5.32
N ASP A 24 5.21 -0.48 -6.03
CA ASP A 24 5.29 -0.50 -7.49
C ASP A 24 4.71 0.79 -8.05
N ILE A 25 5.53 1.52 -8.82
CA ILE A 25 5.08 2.68 -9.57
C ILE A 25 4.55 2.16 -10.91
N ASN A 26 3.30 2.51 -11.25
CA ASN A 26 2.79 2.21 -12.57
C ASN A 26 3.55 3.09 -13.60
N PRO A 27 4.22 2.49 -14.61
CA PRO A 27 5.05 3.21 -15.57
C PRO A 27 4.32 4.31 -16.35
N ILE A 28 2.99 4.22 -16.49
CA ILE A 28 2.17 5.25 -17.16
C ILE A 28 2.26 6.60 -16.43
N HIS A 29 2.47 6.57 -15.11
CA HIS A 29 2.55 7.79 -14.29
C HIS A 29 3.93 8.46 -14.32
N GLU A 30 4.91 7.90 -15.04
CA GLU A 30 6.26 8.50 -15.17
C GLU A 30 6.39 9.44 -16.38
N ILE A 31 5.39 9.48 -17.27
CA ILE A 31 5.49 10.13 -18.58
C ILE A 31 5.47 11.67 -18.46
N TYR A 32 4.82 12.23 -17.44
CA TYR A 32 4.78 13.66 -17.16
C TYR A 32 4.61 13.90 -15.65
N PHE A 33 4.95 15.09 -15.16
CA PHE A 33 4.74 15.48 -13.77
C PHE A 33 4.07 16.86 -13.71
N ILE A 34 2.96 16.94 -12.98
CA ILE A 34 2.25 18.18 -12.67
C ILE A 34 1.97 18.15 -11.16
N PRO A 35 2.54 19.08 -10.37
CA PRO A 35 2.37 19.09 -8.93
C PRO A 35 0.90 18.98 -8.51
N ASN A 36 0.58 17.99 -7.67
CA ASN A 36 -0.76 17.68 -7.15
C ASN A 36 -1.85 17.35 -8.19
N VAL A 37 -1.50 17.22 -9.47
CA VAL A 37 -2.43 16.86 -10.55
C VAL A 37 -2.05 15.51 -11.15
N TRP A 38 -0.75 15.28 -11.35
CA TRP A 38 -0.26 14.06 -11.98
C TRP A 38 1.18 13.75 -11.58
N GLY A 39 1.44 12.50 -11.23
CA GLY A 39 2.79 12.01 -10.95
C GLY A 39 2.74 10.53 -10.56
N PRO A 40 3.90 9.93 -10.27
CA PRO A 40 4.01 8.55 -9.84
C PRO A 40 3.09 8.24 -8.66
N VAL A 41 2.24 7.23 -8.80
CA VAL A 41 1.39 6.72 -7.72
C VAL A 41 1.65 5.22 -7.55
N SER A 42 1.79 4.79 -6.30
CA SER A 42 1.84 3.38 -5.93
C SER A 42 0.44 2.79 -5.75
N GLY A 43 0.18 1.66 -6.39
CA GLY A 43 -1.05 0.89 -6.22
C GLY A 43 -0.93 -0.07 -5.04
N HIS A 44 -1.68 0.17 -3.95
CA HIS A 44 -1.62 -0.70 -2.76
C HIS A 44 -2.77 -1.71 -2.66
N PHE A 45 -3.82 -1.55 -3.46
CA PHE A 45 -5.02 -2.40 -3.39
C PHE A 45 -4.86 -3.76 -4.07
N ASP A 46 -3.84 -3.92 -4.91
CA ASP A 46 -3.60 -5.15 -5.69
C ASP A 46 -2.67 -6.14 -4.96
N GLN A 47 -2.31 -5.85 -3.69
CA GLN A 47 -1.36 -6.65 -2.93
C GLN A 47 -1.99 -7.95 -2.41
N LEU A 48 -1.29 -9.07 -2.60
CA LEU A 48 -1.70 -10.39 -2.13
C LEU A 48 -0.96 -10.75 -0.85
N CYS A 49 -1.69 -11.22 0.16
CA CYS A 49 -1.13 -11.63 1.44
C CYS A 49 -1.63 -13.03 1.83
N GLU A 50 -0.75 -13.84 2.43
CA GLU A 50 -1.12 -15.11 3.03
C GLU A 50 -1.73 -14.87 4.42
N VAL A 51 -2.87 -15.50 4.72
CA VAL A 51 -3.53 -15.41 6.02
C VAL A 51 -3.51 -16.78 6.69
N LYS A 52 -2.87 -16.88 7.85
CA LYS A 52 -2.80 -18.09 8.69
C LYS A 52 -3.45 -17.84 10.03
N LYS A 53 -4.08 -18.89 10.58
CA LYS A 53 -4.53 -18.88 11.98
C LYS A 53 -3.30 -19.07 12.87
N SER A 54 -3.16 -18.23 13.91
CA SER A 54 -2.11 -18.37 14.93
C SER A 54 -2.30 -19.62 15.78
#